data_AF-A0A370DQS5-F1
#
_entry.id   AF-A0A370DQS5-F1
#
_cell.length_a   1.000
_cell.length_b   1.000
_cell.length_c   1.000
_cell.angle_alpha   90.00
_cell.angle_beta   90.00
_cell.angle_gamma   90.00
#
_symmetry.space_group_name_H-M   'P 1'
#
loop_
_entity.id
_entity.type
_entity.pdbx_description
1 polymer ?
#
loop_
_entity_poly.entity_id
_entity_poly.type
_entity_poly.pdbx_seq_one_letter_code
_entity_poly.pdbx_strand_id
1 'polypeptide(L)'
;MKVMRKAGLILCGITFVYASAFAGEFIGVDPLFKNGNLITPHFEMLDDDADDYPDRFKISFKVWTAGTTTYIRRTRVRTFLFPQTPCTSPAWEDHDFDLKFTGTTAVSRVHTAVSLYSECEETGSGDYKESIRTVLYSGNVDDGGSWMRTWAGPNLLGMNHVDWDSDGTNEMMVVMAVDKSGLTTSFSSRVVFVDPSNGTVESDKTYTNLYIENY
;
A
#
# COMPACT_ATOMS: atom_id res chain seq x y z
N MET A 1 37.94 42.12 0.62
CA MET A 1 38.68 41.05 1.32
C MET A 1 37.66 40.06 1.87
N LYS A 2 37.84 38.77 1.53
CA LYS A 2 37.23 37.53 2.07
C LYS A 2 35.70 37.32 2.07
N VAL A 3 35.36 36.34 1.23
CA VAL A 3 34.24 35.38 1.27
C VAL A 3 34.12 34.67 2.62
N MET A 4 32.90 34.35 3.05
CA MET A 4 32.62 33.04 3.68
C MET A 4 31.17 32.61 3.42
N ARG A 5 31.02 31.43 2.79
CA ARG A 5 29.78 30.69 2.57
C ARG A 5 29.33 30.01 3.87
N LYS A 6 28.02 29.83 4.06
CA LYS A 6 27.47 28.66 4.77
C LYS A 6 26.21 28.18 4.05
N ALA A 7 26.29 26.94 3.57
CA ALA A 7 25.19 26.12 3.10
C ALA A 7 24.49 25.46 4.29
N GLY A 8 23.25 25.00 4.09
CA GLY A 8 22.77 23.82 4.81
C GLY A 8 21.28 23.82 5.17
N LEU A 9 20.59 22.83 4.58
CA LEU A 9 19.42 22.12 5.10
C LEU A 9 18.03 22.72 4.81
N ILE A 10 17.48 22.35 3.65
CA ILE A 10 16.03 22.29 3.46
C ILE A 10 15.57 20.95 4.04
N LEU A 11 15.09 20.95 5.28
CA LEU A 11 14.27 19.86 5.82
C LEU A 11 12.91 19.94 5.13
N CYS A 12 12.60 18.97 4.27
CA CYS A 12 11.23 18.73 3.85
C CYS A 12 10.54 17.94 4.97
N GLY A 13 10.10 18.65 6.01
CA GLY A 13 9.28 18.09 7.08
C GLY A 13 7.83 18.07 6.64
N ILE A 14 7.30 16.91 6.28
CA ILE A 14 5.86 16.71 6.10
C ILE A 14 5.26 16.63 7.51
N THR A 15 4.43 17.61 7.83
CA THR A 15 3.65 17.63 9.08
C THR A 15 2.34 16.93 8.80
N PHE A 16 2.06 15.81 9.46
CA PHE A 16 0.75 15.16 9.43
C PHE A 16 -0.20 15.99 10.29
N VAL A 17 -1.24 16.54 9.68
CA VAL A 17 -2.35 17.17 10.39
C VAL A 17 -3.48 16.15 10.40
N TYR A 18 -3.67 15.48 11.54
CA TYR A 18 -4.87 14.69 11.79
C TYR A 18 -6.02 15.65 12.06
N ALA A 19 -6.92 15.80 11.10
CA ALA A 19 -8.21 16.46 11.30
C ALA A 19 -9.31 15.68 10.57
N SER A 20 -10.21 15.14 11.38
CA SER A 20 -11.40 14.35 11.08
C SER A 20 -12.27 14.88 9.93
N ALA A 21 -12.30 14.09 8.85
CA ALA A 21 -13.44 13.75 7.98
C ALA A 21 -12.84 12.98 6.78
N PHE A 22 -12.92 11.64 6.77
CA PHE A 22 -12.26 10.77 5.78
C PHE A 22 -12.77 10.93 4.33
N ALA A 23 -13.79 11.76 4.11
CA ALA A 23 -14.31 12.07 2.79
C ALA A 23 -13.32 12.94 1.96
N GLY A 24 -12.45 12.27 1.20
CA GLY A 24 -11.60 12.90 0.18
C GLY A 24 -10.15 13.19 0.57
N GLU A 25 -9.64 12.54 1.63
CA GLU A 25 -8.25 12.72 2.05
C GLU A 25 -7.24 12.17 1.01
N PHE A 26 -6.29 13.02 0.62
CA PHE A 26 -5.17 12.66 -0.24
C PHE A 26 -3.96 12.32 0.62
N ILE A 27 -3.58 11.05 0.65
CA ILE A 27 -2.39 10.60 1.37
C ILE A 27 -1.16 10.86 0.49
N GLY A 28 -0.29 11.76 0.96
CA GLY A 28 0.96 12.12 0.29
C GLY A 28 1.98 11.00 0.41
N VAL A 29 2.34 10.38 -0.71
CA VAL A 29 3.45 9.44 -0.80
C VAL A 29 4.47 9.97 -1.79
N ASP A 30 5.74 9.62 -1.55
CA ASP A 30 6.83 10.11 -2.39
C ASP A 30 6.56 9.78 -3.86
N PRO A 31 6.55 10.80 -4.74
CA PRO A 31 6.26 10.57 -6.14
C PRO A 31 7.41 9.85 -6.83
N LEU A 32 7.09 9.12 -7.89
CA LEU A 32 8.08 8.43 -8.71
C LEU A 32 8.35 9.24 -9.98
N PHE A 33 9.63 9.51 -10.25
CA PHE A 33 10.06 10.09 -11.52
C PHE A 33 10.49 8.98 -12.48
N LYS A 34 9.92 8.97 -13.69
CA LYS A 34 10.21 7.95 -14.69
C LYS A 34 9.95 8.47 -16.10
N ASN A 35 10.92 8.28 -16.99
CA ASN A 35 10.81 8.64 -18.41
C ASN A 35 10.31 10.10 -18.64
N GLY A 36 10.79 11.04 -17.82
CA GLY A 36 10.37 12.44 -17.90
C GLY A 36 8.96 12.72 -17.34
N ASN A 37 8.34 11.74 -16.69
CA ASN A 37 7.04 11.88 -16.04
C ASN A 37 7.17 11.86 -14.51
N LEU A 38 6.36 12.68 -13.85
CA LEU A 38 6.04 12.60 -12.43
C LEU A 38 4.81 11.70 -12.28
N ILE A 39 4.91 10.68 -11.43
CA ILE A 39 3.83 9.75 -11.15
C ILE A 39 3.51 9.84 -9.67
N THR A 40 2.27 10.19 -9.34
CA THR A 40 1.81 10.18 -7.95
C THR A 40 0.71 9.15 -7.78
N PRO A 41 0.74 8.39 -6.68
CA PRO A 41 -0.42 7.68 -6.20
C PRO A 41 -1.54 8.65 -5.85
N HIS A 42 -2.76 8.17 -6.04
CA HIS A 42 -3.98 8.87 -5.67
C HIS A 42 -4.92 7.87 -5.03
N PHE A 43 -5.11 8.07 -3.75
CA PHE A 43 -6.01 7.31 -2.90
C PHE A 43 -7.22 8.16 -2.55
N GLU A 44 -8.35 7.52 -2.33
CA GLU A 44 -9.58 8.18 -1.91
C GLU A 44 -10.40 7.15 -1.12
N MET A 45 -10.64 7.45 0.15
CA MET A 45 -11.55 6.70 1.00
C MET A 45 -12.97 7.19 0.74
N LEU A 46 -13.92 6.26 0.73
CA LEU A 46 -15.34 6.53 0.55
C LEU A 46 -16.09 5.94 1.72
N ASP A 47 -16.96 6.77 2.27
CA ASP A 47 -17.97 6.45 3.26
C ASP A 47 -19.31 6.54 2.51
N ASP A 48 -19.92 5.39 2.23
CA ASP A 48 -21.12 5.27 1.40
C ASP A 48 -22.40 5.46 2.23
N ASP A 49 -22.36 5.19 3.55
CA ASP A 49 -23.51 5.28 4.45
C ASP A 49 -23.47 6.47 5.43
N ALA A 50 -22.41 7.28 5.36
CA ALA A 50 -22.17 8.48 6.14
C ALA A 50 -22.04 8.22 7.65
N ASP A 51 -21.41 7.10 8.02
CA ASP A 51 -21.14 6.73 9.40
C ASP A 51 -19.77 7.23 9.93
N ASP A 52 -19.07 8.03 9.13
CA ASP A 52 -17.70 8.55 9.34
C ASP A 52 -16.60 7.48 9.21
N TYR A 53 -16.93 6.25 8.78
CA TYR A 53 -15.99 5.15 8.54
C TYR A 53 -15.85 4.80 7.06
N PRO A 54 -14.65 4.36 6.61
CA PRO A 54 -14.44 4.05 5.21
C PRO A 54 -15.06 2.69 4.83
N ASP A 55 -16.00 2.69 3.89
CA ASP A 55 -16.54 1.48 3.26
C ASP A 55 -15.68 0.97 2.11
N ARG A 56 -15.14 1.91 1.33
CA ARG A 56 -14.43 1.60 0.09
C ARG A 56 -13.18 2.45 -0.06
N PHE A 57 -12.24 1.89 -0.80
CA PHE A 57 -10.98 2.53 -1.12
C PHE A 57 -10.79 2.55 -2.63
N LYS A 58 -10.51 3.74 -3.17
CA LYS A 58 -10.16 3.96 -4.58
C LYS A 58 -8.66 4.14 -4.72
N ILE A 59 -8.10 3.54 -5.76
CA ILE A 59 -6.68 3.66 -6.10
C ILE A 59 -6.48 3.95 -7.58
N SER A 60 -5.53 4.83 -7.87
CA SER A 60 -5.06 5.14 -9.22
C SER A 60 -3.70 5.84 -9.17
N PHE A 61 -3.04 5.96 -10.32
CA PHE A 61 -1.90 6.85 -10.51
C PHE A 61 -2.32 8.02 -11.39
N LYS A 62 -1.90 9.21 -11.01
CA LYS A 62 -1.93 10.39 -11.88
C LYS A 62 -0.52 10.60 -12.44
N VAL A 63 -0.44 11.01 -13.70
CA VAL A 63 0.81 11.15 -14.45
C VAL A 63 0.89 12.57 -14.99
N TRP A 64 2.02 13.23 -14.77
CA TRP A 64 2.31 14.59 -15.22
C TRP A 64 3.66 14.65 -15.91
N THR A 65 3.87 15.66 -16.75
CA THR A 65 5.20 15.97 -17.27
C THR A 65 6.08 16.50 -16.14
N ALA A 66 7.23 15.86 -15.90
CA ALA A 66 8.13 16.20 -14.81
C ALA A 66 8.61 17.66 -14.90
N GLY A 67 8.66 18.33 -13.75
CA GLY A 67 9.05 19.75 -13.67
C GLY A 67 7.99 20.73 -14.15
N THR A 68 6.77 20.28 -14.45
CA THR A 68 5.66 21.13 -14.90
C THR A 68 4.35 20.78 -14.16
N THR A 69 3.29 21.56 -14.40
CA THR A 69 1.92 21.26 -13.94
C THR A 69 1.08 20.54 -15.01
N THR A 70 1.70 20.12 -16.12
CA THR A 70 0.99 19.52 -17.26
C THR A 70 0.56 18.11 -16.92
N TYR A 71 -0.75 17.93 -16.70
CA TYR A 71 -1.36 16.62 -16.52
C TYR A 71 -1.39 15.86 -17.85
N ILE A 72 -0.93 14.60 -17.82
CA ILE A 72 -0.93 13.71 -18.97
C ILE A 72 -2.14 12.79 -18.92
N ARG A 73 -2.29 12.03 -17.82
CA ARG A 73 -3.35 11.03 -17.68
C ARG A 73 -3.51 10.49 -16.27
N ARG A 74 -4.53 9.65 -16.08
CA ARG A 74 -4.78 8.84 -14.89
C ARG A 74 -4.90 7.38 -15.31
N THR A 75 -4.30 6.48 -14.54
CA THR A 75 -4.51 5.04 -14.73
C THR A 75 -5.93 4.65 -14.31
N ARG A 76 -6.47 3.56 -14.86
CA ARG A 76 -7.84 3.11 -14.60
C ARG A 76 -8.03 2.92 -13.10
N VAL A 77 -8.97 3.69 -12.56
CA VAL A 77 -9.35 3.64 -11.14
C VAL A 77 -9.85 2.25 -10.79
N ARG A 78 -9.35 1.72 -9.67
CA ARG A 78 -9.87 0.50 -9.06
C ARG A 78 -10.46 0.86 -7.71
N THR A 79 -11.56 0.20 -7.38
CA THR A 79 -12.27 0.34 -6.11
C THR A 79 -12.35 -1.03 -5.47
N PHE A 80 -12.16 -1.08 -4.17
CA PHE A 80 -12.29 -2.29 -3.37
C PHE A 80 -12.88 -1.94 -2.00
N LEU A 81 -13.42 -2.96 -1.33
CA LEU A 81 -13.99 -2.80 0.01
C LEU A 81 -12.88 -2.61 1.03
N PHE A 82 -13.07 -1.66 1.95
CA PHE A 82 -12.29 -1.59 3.17
C PHE A 82 -12.55 -2.87 4.01
N PRO A 83 -11.59 -3.39 4.81
CA PRO A 83 -11.88 -4.44 5.78
C PRO A 83 -12.98 -3.97 6.74
N GLN A 84 -14.01 -4.81 6.92
CA GLN A 84 -15.10 -4.49 7.84
C GLN A 84 -14.67 -4.74 9.28
N THR A 85 -15.22 -3.94 10.20
CA THR A 85 -15.00 -4.08 11.64
C THR A 85 -15.42 -5.47 12.11
N PRO A 86 -14.53 -6.22 12.80
CA PRO A 86 -14.81 -7.58 13.25
C PRO A 86 -15.61 -7.66 14.57
N CYS A 87 -15.87 -6.53 15.25
CA CYS A 87 -16.70 -6.46 16.44
C CYS A 87 -18.19 -6.51 16.09
N THR A 88 -19.01 -7.04 17.00
CA THR A 88 -20.47 -7.01 16.85
C THR A 88 -21.08 -5.78 17.52
N SER A 89 -20.51 -5.36 18.65
CA SER A 89 -20.87 -4.16 19.41
C SER A 89 -19.60 -3.43 19.88
N PRO A 90 -18.96 -2.66 19.01
CA PRO A 90 -17.68 -2.00 19.32
C PRO A 90 -17.85 -0.93 20.40
N ALA A 91 -16.94 -0.91 21.37
CA ALA A 91 -16.78 0.18 22.33
C ALA A 91 -16.01 1.36 21.71
N TRP A 92 -15.10 1.05 20.78
CA TRP A 92 -14.41 1.98 19.89
C TRP A 92 -14.02 1.23 18.61
N GLU A 93 -13.77 1.99 17.54
CA GLU A 93 -13.29 1.53 16.24
C GLU A 93 -12.19 2.47 15.74
N ASP A 94 -11.16 1.92 15.09
CA ASP A 94 -10.10 2.68 14.43
C ASP A 94 -9.75 2.04 13.07
N HIS A 95 -9.27 2.87 12.15
CA HIS A 95 -8.95 2.49 10.78
C HIS A 95 -7.62 3.11 10.38
N ASP A 96 -6.68 2.27 9.97
CA ASP A 96 -5.35 2.70 9.54
C ASP A 96 -4.98 2.03 8.20
N PHE A 97 -3.87 2.45 7.60
CA PHE A 97 -3.29 1.82 6.43
C PHE A 97 -1.77 1.94 6.38
N ASP A 98 -1.14 0.90 5.82
CA ASP A 98 0.26 0.91 5.46
C ASP A 98 0.42 0.83 3.96
N LEU A 99 1.36 1.60 3.39
CA LEU A 99 1.61 1.57 1.95
C LEU A 99 3.08 1.35 1.61
N LYS A 100 3.28 0.70 0.48
CA LYS A 100 4.56 0.60 -0.21
C LYS A 100 4.36 0.98 -1.67
N PHE A 101 5.31 1.71 -2.21
CA PHE A 101 5.26 2.21 -3.59
C PHE A 101 6.57 1.90 -4.27
N THR A 102 6.52 1.27 -5.44
CA THR A 102 7.71 0.97 -6.22
C THR A 102 7.46 1.15 -7.71
N GLY A 103 8.53 1.48 -8.41
CA GLY A 103 8.59 1.49 -9.86
C GLY A 103 9.87 0.82 -10.31
N THR A 104 9.78 0.07 -11.39
CA THR A 104 10.92 -0.51 -12.11
C THR A 104 11.30 0.41 -13.26
N THR A 105 12.59 0.52 -13.58
CA THR A 105 13.07 1.31 -14.73
C THR A 105 12.81 0.60 -16.07
N ALA A 106 12.58 -0.72 -16.07
CA ALA A 106 12.52 -1.55 -17.26
C ALA A 106 11.13 -1.69 -17.91
N VAL A 107 10.06 -1.41 -17.18
CA VAL A 107 8.67 -1.71 -17.60
C VAL A 107 7.82 -0.45 -17.50
N SER A 108 6.80 -0.22 -18.32
CA SER A 108 5.93 0.99 -18.25
C SER A 108 5.02 1.03 -17.01
N ARG A 109 5.10 0.02 -16.14
CA ARG A 109 4.20 -0.15 -15.01
C ARG A 109 4.81 0.36 -13.72
N VAL A 110 3.93 0.79 -12.83
CA VAL A 110 4.23 1.21 -11.46
C VAL A 110 3.29 0.43 -10.55
N HIS A 111 3.75 0.14 -9.33
CA HIS A 111 3.05 -0.72 -8.40
C HIS A 111 2.96 -0.07 -7.02
N THR A 112 1.80 -0.21 -6.38
CA THR A 112 1.58 0.12 -4.98
C THR A 112 0.98 -1.09 -4.30
N ALA A 113 1.48 -1.43 -3.12
CA ALA A 113 0.78 -2.31 -2.20
C ALA A 113 0.29 -1.49 -1.01
N VAL A 114 -0.91 -1.79 -0.52
CA VAL A 114 -1.51 -1.15 0.65
C VAL A 114 -2.11 -2.23 1.56
N SER A 115 -1.80 -2.21 2.84
CA SER A 115 -2.60 -2.86 3.88
C SER A 115 -3.59 -1.85 4.41
N LEU A 116 -4.84 -2.26 4.54
CA LEU A 116 -5.87 -1.54 5.29
C LEU A 116 -6.17 -2.33 6.56
N TYR A 117 -6.36 -1.62 7.66
CA TYR A 117 -6.68 -2.16 8.97
C TYR A 117 -8.01 -1.59 9.44
N SER A 118 -8.84 -2.45 10.02
CA SER A 118 -9.98 -2.06 10.83
C SER A 118 -9.87 -2.81 12.14
N GLU A 119 -9.80 -2.06 13.23
CA GLU A 119 -9.60 -2.57 14.57
C GLU A 119 -10.65 -2.01 15.52
N CYS A 120 -10.98 -2.81 16.54
CA CYS A 120 -12.02 -2.47 17.49
C CYS A 120 -11.85 -3.23 18.80
N GLU A 121 -12.52 -2.74 19.83
CA GLU A 121 -12.68 -3.45 21.11
C GLU A 121 -14.16 -3.78 21.35
N GLU A 122 -14.47 -5.02 21.69
CA GLU A 122 -15.85 -5.45 21.94
C GLU A 122 -16.38 -4.90 23.28
N THR A 123 -17.57 -4.30 23.25
CA THR A 123 -18.23 -3.80 24.46
C THR A 123 -18.50 -4.94 25.43
N GLY A 124 -18.04 -4.77 26.67
CA GLY A 124 -18.32 -5.68 27.78
C GLY A 124 -17.28 -6.79 27.97
N SER A 125 -16.72 -7.38 26.91
CA SER A 125 -15.60 -8.32 27.05
C SER A 125 -14.23 -7.63 27.03
N GLY A 126 -14.11 -6.49 26.34
CA GLY A 126 -12.83 -5.81 26.14
C GLY A 126 -11.92 -6.54 25.16
N ASP A 127 -12.46 -7.45 24.35
CA ASP A 127 -11.67 -8.21 23.37
C ASP A 127 -11.28 -7.31 22.20
N TYR A 128 -9.97 -7.13 22.01
CA TYR A 128 -9.40 -6.50 20.82
C TYR A 128 -9.54 -7.43 19.62
N LYS A 129 -10.03 -6.89 18.50
CA LYS A 129 -10.17 -7.61 17.23
C LYS A 129 -9.70 -6.71 16.09
N GLU A 130 -9.04 -7.33 15.10
CA GLU A 130 -8.52 -6.66 13.92
C GLU A 130 -8.89 -7.43 12.66
N SER A 131 -9.14 -6.69 11.57
CA SER A 131 -9.46 -7.17 10.25
C SER A 131 -8.55 -6.47 9.23
N ILE A 132 -7.83 -7.25 8.44
CA ILE A 132 -6.79 -6.72 7.53
C ILE A 132 -7.14 -7.05 6.08
N ARG A 133 -6.88 -6.11 5.18
CA ARG A 133 -6.89 -6.36 3.73
C ARG A 133 -5.64 -5.78 3.08
N THR A 134 -4.82 -6.63 2.49
CA THR A 134 -3.73 -6.20 1.61
C THR A 134 -4.20 -6.15 0.15
N VAL A 135 -3.82 -5.10 -0.56
CA VAL A 135 -4.13 -4.87 -1.98
C VAL A 135 -2.86 -4.51 -2.72
N LEU A 136 -2.59 -5.18 -3.84
CA LEU A 136 -1.57 -4.82 -4.81
C LEU A 136 -2.26 -4.21 -6.03
N TYR A 137 -1.93 -2.96 -6.35
CA TYR A 137 -2.37 -2.25 -7.53
C TYR A 137 -1.20 -2.03 -8.48
N SER A 138 -1.46 -2.21 -9.76
CA SER A 138 -0.51 -1.86 -10.81
C SER A 138 -1.19 -1.03 -11.89
N GLY A 139 -0.50 0.02 -12.32
CA GLY A 139 -0.94 0.89 -13.41
C GLY A 139 0.16 1.07 -14.45
N ASN A 140 -0.21 0.92 -15.72
CA ASN A 140 0.64 1.26 -16.86
C ASN A 140 0.53 2.76 -17.11
N VAL A 141 1.64 3.48 -16.97
CA VAL A 141 1.65 4.95 -17.06
C VAL A 141 1.64 5.45 -18.51
N ASP A 142 1.84 4.56 -19.48
CA ASP A 142 1.91 4.91 -20.91
C ASP A 142 0.56 4.78 -21.62
N ASP A 143 -0.32 3.87 -21.17
CA ASP A 143 -1.65 3.64 -21.76
C ASP A 143 -2.82 3.84 -20.78
N GLY A 144 -2.55 3.90 -19.47
CA GLY A 144 -3.56 4.04 -18.42
C GLY A 144 -4.19 2.72 -17.97
N GLY A 145 -3.82 1.57 -18.53
CA GLY A 145 -4.30 0.25 -18.12
C GLY A 145 -3.93 -0.08 -16.68
N SER A 146 -4.74 -0.90 -16.00
CA SER A 146 -4.47 -1.30 -14.62
C SER A 146 -4.97 -2.69 -14.28
N TRP A 147 -4.37 -3.32 -13.28
CA TRP A 147 -4.85 -4.54 -12.65
C TRP A 147 -4.69 -4.44 -11.12
N MET A 148 -5.40 -5.30 -10.39
CA MET A 148 -5.39 -5.30 -8.93
C MET A 148 -5.49 -6.73 -8.39
N ARG A 149 -4.82 -7.01 -7.28
CA ARG A 149 -4.94 -8.22 -6.46
C ARG A 149 -5.24 -7.86 -5.02
N THR A 150 -6.02 -8.70 -4.34
CA THR A 150 -6.43 -8.48 -2.96
C THR A 150 -6.28 -9.76 -2.15
N TRP A 151 -5.90 -9.62 -0.88
CA TRP A 151 -5.78 -10.69 0.10
C TRP A 151 -6.43 -10.24 1.40
N ALA A 152 -7.27 -11.07 2.00
CA ALA A 152 -7.89 -10.82 3.30
C ALA A 152 -7.12 -11.58 4.38
N GLY A 153 -6.77 -10.90 5.47
CA GLY A 153 -6.05 -11.45 6.63
C GLY A 153 -4.57 -11.07 6.71
N PRO A 154 -3.74 -11.33 5.68
CA PRO A 154 -2.32 -11.01 5.75
C PRO A 154 -2.05 -9.50 5.75
N ASN A 155 -0.98 -9.10 6.44
CA ASN A 155 -0.47 -7.72 6.48
C ASN A 155 0.78 -7.56 5.59
N LEU A 156 0.82 -6.56 4.71
CA LEU A 156 1.98 -6.14 3.91
C LEU A 156 3.26 -5.90 4.75
N LEU A 157 4.28 -6.73 4.51
CA LEU A 157 5.63 -6.51 5.01
C LEU A 157 6.51 -5.77 4.00
N GLY A 158 6.33 -6.06 2.71
CA GLY A 158 7.14 -5.45 1.66
C GLY A 158 6.73 -5.85 0.25
N MET A 159 7.31 -5.14 -0.71
CA MET A 159 7.17 -5.45 -2.13
C MET A 159 8.46 -5.09 -2.87
N ASN A 160 8.81 -5.88 -3.88
CA ASN A 160 9.97 -5.60 -4.72
C ASN A 160 9.84 -6.25 -6.10
N HIS A 161 10.62 -5.77 -7.06
CA HIS A 161 10.83 -6.49 -8.32
C HIS A 161 11.96 -7.51 -8.16
N VAL A 162 11.73 -8.76 -8.53
CA VAL A 162 12.70 -9.86 -8.41
C VAL A 162 12.49 -10.83 -9.57
N ASP A 163 13.57 -11.24 -10.23
CA ASP A 163 13.62 -12.39 -11.15
C ASP A 163 13.68 -13.67 -10.31
N TRP A 164 12.52 -14.27 -10.01
CA TRP A 164 12.44 -15.35 -9.01
C TRP A 164 12.74 -16.74 -9.58
N ASP A 165 12.54 -16.94 -10.88
CA ASP A 165 12.74 -18.21 -11.56
C ASP A 165 13.94 -18.18 -12.54
N SER A 166 14.67 -17.07 -12.58
CA SER A 166 15.88 -16.88 -13.41
C SER A 166 15.60 -16.93 -14.92
N ASP A 167 14.41 -16.50 -15.34
CA ASP A 167 14.04 -16.43 -16.76
C ASP A 167 14.45 -15.10 -17.44
N GLY A 168 14.99 -14.15 -16.65
CA GLY A 168 15.42 -12.83 -17.11
C GLY A 168 14.31 -11.77 -17.12
N THR A 169 13.11 -12.11 -16.66
CA THR A 169 12.02 -11.18 -16.39
C THR A 169 11.92 -10.90 -14.88
N ASN A 170 11.27 -9.80 -14.51
CA ASN A 170 11.19 -9.39 -13.11
C ASN A 170 9.74 -9.41 -12.66
N GLU A 171 9.44 -10.23 -11.67
CA GLU A 171 8.11 -10.35 -11.10
C GLU A 171 7.90 -9.33 -10.00
N MET A 172 6.64 -9.02 -9.74
CA MET A 172 6.28 -8.30 -8.54
C MET A 172 6.17 -9.29 -7.39
N MET A 173 7.18 -9.28 -6.51
CA MET A 173 7.14 -9.98 -5.24
C MET A 173 6.38 -9.15 -4.21
N VAL A 174 5.40 -9.75 -3.54
CA VAL A 174 4.70 -9.20 -2.38
C VAL A 174 4.91 -10.13 -1.20
N VAL A 175 5.38 -9.58 -0.08
CA VAL A 175 5.59 -10.30 1.17
C VAL A 175 4.57 -9.80 2.17
N MET A 176 3.82 -10.73 2.77
CA MET A 176 2.79 -10.43 3.77
C MET A 176 3.01 -11.29 5.02
N ALA A 177 2.86 -10.71 6.21
CA ALA A 177 2.74 -11.44 7.46
C ALA A 177 1.38 -12.15 7.50
N VAL A 178 1.39 -13.41 7.91
CA VAL A 178 0.18 -14.17 8.19
C VAL A 178 0.19 -14.45 9.68
N ASP A 179 -0.71 -13.81 10.40
CA ASP A 179 -0.89 -14.12 11.81
C ASP A 179 -1.45 -15.52 11.96
N LYS A 180 -0.75 -16.30 12.78
CA LYS A 180 -1.19 -17.61 13.20
C LYS A 180 -1.59 -17.47 14.66
N SER A 181 -2.90 -17.35 14.88
CA SER A 181 -3.49 -17.27 16.22
C SER A 181 -2.83 -18.31 17.14
N GLY A 182 -2.21 -17.85 18.23
CA GLY A 182 -1.70 -18.71 19.30
C GLY A 182 -0.23 -19.14 19.25
N LEU A 183 0.64 -18.53 18.43
CA LEU A 183 2.08 -18.80 18.47
C LEU A 183 2.87 -17.57 18.97
N THR A 184 3.44 -17.67 20.16
CA THR A 184 4.25 -16.60 20.80
C THR A 184 5.69 -16.53 20.29
N THR A 185 6.11 -17.43 19.38
CA THR A 185 7.52 -17.59 18.97
C THR A 185 7.76 -17.76 17.47
N SER A 186 6.73 -17.63 16.63
CA SER A 186 6.88 -17.74 15.17
C SER A 186 5.82 -16.94 14.43
N PHE A 187 6.22 -16.21 13.39
CA PHE A 187 5.31 -15.62 12.42
C PHE A 187 5.45 -16.33 11.08
N SER A 188 4.38 -16.41 10.31
CA SER A 188 4.48 -16.92 8.93
C SER A 188 4.49 -15.75 7.95
N SER A 189 5.25 -15.87 6.87
CA SER A 189 5.19 -14.93 5.75
C SER A 189 4.59 -15.63 4.53
N ARG A 190 3.60 -15.02 3.92
CA ARG A 190 3.13 -15.38 2.57
C ARG A 190 3.90 -14.54 1.56
N VAL A 191 4.57 -15.20 0.63
CA VAL A 191 5.27 -14.56 -0.49
C VAL A 191 4.53 -14.93 -1.76
N VAL A 192 4.12 -13.90 -2.50
CA VAL A 192 3.42 -14.03 -3.77
C VAL A 192 4.24 -13.36 -4.86
N PHE A 193 4.47 -14.08 -5.95
CA PHE A 193 5.08 -13.57 -7.17
C PHE A 193 4.00 -13.40 -8.22
N VAL A 194 3.98 -12.23 -8.83
CA VAL A 194 2.93 -11.82 -9.76
C VAL A 194 3.55 -11.24 -11.02
N ASP A 195 3.10 -11.70 -12.19
CA ASP A 195 3.43 -11.11 -13.48
C ASP A 195 3.09 -9.61 -13.45
N PRO A 196 4.08 -8.72 -13.59
CA PRO A 196 3.85 -7.29 -13.47
C PRO A 196 2.92 -6.76 -14.56
N SER A 197 2.84 -7.41 -15.72
CA SER A 197 2.11 -6.97 -16.90
C SER A 197 0.59 -7.13 -16.75
N ASN A 198 0.15 -8.25 -16.19
CA ASN A 198 -1.26 -8.65 -16.18
C ASN A 198 -1.79 -9.05 -14.79
N GLY A 199 -0.91 -9.18 -13.79
CA GLY A 199 -1.31 -9.52 -12.44
C GLY A 199 -1.52 -11.03 -12.22
N THR A 200 -1.11 -11.91 -13.13
CA THR A 200 -1.22 -13.37 -12.96
C THR A 200 -0.31 -13.82 -11.83
N VAL A 201 -0.84 -14.66 -10.92
CA VAL A 201 -0.04 -15.23 -9.83
C VAL A 201 0.77 -16.37 -10.41
N GLU A 202 2.08 -16.30 -10.26
CA GLU A 202 3.03 -17.30 -10.74
C GLU A 202 3.48 -18.23 -9.61
N SER A 203 3.58 -17.68 -8.40
CA SER A 203 3.89 -18.43 -7.20
C SER A 203 3.23 -17.80 -5.97
N ASP A 204 2.78 -18.65 -5.05
CA ASP A 204 2.11 -18.25 -3.81
C ASP A 204 2.47 -19.29 -2.74
N LYS A 205 3.34 -18.90 -1.80
CA LYS A 205 3.92 -19.80 -0.81
C LYS A 205 3.87 -19.17 0.58
N THR A 206 3.64 -19.99 1.58
CA THR A 206 3.75 -19.59 2.99
C THR A 206 4.99 -20.21 3.60
N TYR A 207 5.80 -19.37 4.22
CA TYR A 207 7.02 -19.73 4.92
C TYR A 207 6.81 -19.48 6.41
N THR A 208 7.18 -20.44 7.25
CA THR A 208 7.18 -20.24 8.70
C THR A 208 8.55 -19.71 9.11
N ASN A 209 8.56 -18.52 9.71
CA ASN A 209 9.77 -17.93 10.27
C ASN A 209 9.86 -18.29 11.74
N LEU A 210 11.01 -18.82 12.16
CA LEU A 210 11.30 -19.05 13.56
C LEU A 210 11.94 -17.78 14.13
N TYR A 211 11.46 -17.30 15.27
CA TYR A 211 12.25 -16.36 16.06
C TYR A 211 13.50 -17.09 16.54
N ILE A 212 14.67 -16.65 16.10
CA ILE A 212 15.93 -16.97 16.78
C ILE A 212 16.17 -15.79 17.72
N GLU A 213 15.72 -15.92 18.97
CA GLU A 213 16.18 -15.02 20.03
C GLU A 213 17.68 -15.28 20.21
N ASN A 214 18.51 -14.40 19.65
CA ASN A 214 19.94 -14.40 19.97
C ASN A 214 20.06 -13.82 21.40
N TYR A 215 20.13 -14.72 22.39
CA TYR A 215 20.53 -14.40 23.76
C TYR A 215 22.02 -14.06 23.85
#